data_AF-F4HAP1-F1
#
_entry.id   AF-F4HAP1-F1
#
_cell.length_a   1.000
_cell.length_b   1.000
_cell.length_c   1.000
_cell.angle_alpha   90.00
_cell.angle_beta   90.00
_cell.angle_gamma   90.00
#
_symmetry.space_group_name_H-M   'P 1'
#
loop_
_entity.id
_entity.type
_entity.pdbx_description
1 polymer ?
#
loop_
_entity_poly.entity_id
_entity_poly.type
_entity_poly.pdbx_seq_one_letter_code
_entity_poly.pdbx_strand_id
1 'polypeptide(L)'
;MPVALFALMIGAFAIGTTEFVIVGLVPTIAQSLAISVPSAGLLVSLYALSVAISAPLLTAMTARWQRRNVLLFLMAIFVVGNFLAWQATNFSTLIGARIVTGLAHGVFFSIGSTIATQLVTKEKAAAAIAMMFTGLTVALVTGVPLGAYIGQHFGWQTTFLAVMSLGVIAFIGALLFVPKNLQQPEPVKLIQQLDVIRSPRLLLVYAMTALGYGGTFVLFTFLACKCWCCSPFISRRKVRGQY
;
A
#
# COMPACT_ATOMS: atom_id res chain seq x y z
N MET A 1 18.65 -17.81 3.78
CA MET A 1 17.71 -16.83 4.37
C MET A 1 16.38 -17.55 4.60
N PRO A 2 15.68 -17.33 5.73
CA PRO A 2 14.44 -18.06 6.06
C PRO A 2 13.36 -17.89 4.99
N VAL A 3 12.64 -18.96 4.67
CA VAL A 3 11.53 -18.96 3.68
C VAL A 3 10.45 -17.94 4.05
N ALA A 4 10.21 -17.73 5.34
CA ALA A 4 9.29 -16.73 5.87
C ALA A 4 9.58 -15.29 5.41
N LEU A 5 10.84 -14.94 5.12
CA LEU A 5 11.19 -13.60 4.61
C LEU A 5 10.63 -13.37 3.20
N PHE A 6 10.52 -14.41 2.37
CA PHE A 6 9.90 -14.29 1.06
C PHE A 6 8.40 -14.00 1.17
N ALA A 7 7.70 -14.56 2.15
CA ALA A 7 6.30 -14.21 2.41
C ALA A 7 6.13 -12.73 2.78
N LEU A 8 7.03 -12.19 3.61
CA LEU A 8 7.05 -10.77 3.95
C LEU A 8 7.38 -9.89 2.73
N MET A 9 8.33 -10.31 1.91
CA MET A 9 8.71 -9.63 0.67
C MET A 9 7.56 -9.60 -0.35
N ILE A 10 6.86 -10.72 -0.54
CA ILE A 10 5.68 -10.80 -1.43
C ILE A 10 4.56 -9.90 -0.87
N GLY A 11 4.36 -9.88 0.45
CA GLY A 11 3.40 -8.97 1.08
C GLY A 11 3.75 -7.49 0.85
N ALA A 12 5.03 -7.12 1.02
CA ALA A 12 5.52 -5.77 0.74
C ALA A 12 5.35 -5.40 -0.75
N PHE A 13 5.61 -6.34 -1.66
CA PHE A 13 5.40 -6.18 -3.08
C PHE A 13 3.92 -5.95 -3.43
N ALA A 14 3.01 -6.76 -2.88
CA ALA A 14 1.58 -6.64 -3.12
C ALA A 14 1.03 -5.31 -2.59
N ILE A 15 1.43 -4.91 -1.38
CA ILE A 15 1.04 -3.63 -0.77
C ILE A 15 1.57 -2.45 -1.58
N GLY A 16 2.86 -2.45 -1.92
CA GLY A 16 3.46 -1.40 -2.76
C GLY A 16 2.77 -1.31 -4.12
N THR A 17 2.50 -2.44 -4.75
CA THR A 17 1.79 -2.44 -6.04
C THR A 17 0.39 -1.84 -5.89
N THR A 18 -0.38 -2.26 -4.89
CA THR A 18 -1.74 -1.72 -4.61
C THR A 18 -1.72 -0.21 -4.38
N GLU A 19 -0.75 0.27 -3.62
CA GLU A 19 -0.65 1.68 -3.27
C GLU A 19 -0.41 2.53 -4.49
N PHE A 20 0.57 2.18 -5.32
CA PHE A 20 1.09 3.03 -6.37
C PHE A 20 0.45 2.78 -7.74
N VAL A 21 -0.07 1.58 -8.03
CA VAL A 21 -0.66 1.26 -9.34
C VAL A 21 -1.84 2.16 -9.68
N ILE A 22 -2.57 2.62 -8.66
CA ILE A 22 -3.74 3.47 -8.83
C ILE A 22 -3.42 4.75 -9.61
N VAL A 23 -2.21 5.29 -9.46
CA VAL A 23 -1.75 6.50 -10.16
C VAL A 23 -1.78 6.31 -11.67
N GLY A 24 -1.36 5.14 -12.15
CA GLY A 24 -1.41 4.79 -13.58
C GLY A 24 -2.82 4.45 -14.07
N LEU A 25 -3.75 4.15 -13.16
CA LEU A 25 -5.13 3.79 -13.45
C LEU A 25 -6.12 4.95 -13.30
N VAL A 26 -5.71 6.08 -12.70
CA VAL A 26 -6.57 7.25 -12.47
C VAL A 26 -7.36 7.66 -13.73
N PRO A 27 -6.75 7.82 -14.92
CA PRO A 27 -7.50 8.17 -16.14
C PRO A 27 -8.54 7.11 -16.53
N THR A 28 -8.16 5.83 -16.47
CA THR A 28 -9.03 4.70 -16.82
C THR A 28 -10.21 4.58 -15.86
N ILE A 29 -9.98 4.78 -14.56
CA ILE A 29 -11.03 4.77 -13.53
C ILE A 29 -11.97 5.96 -13.70
N ALA A 30 -11.42 7.15 -13.95
CA ALA A 30 -12.20 8.35 -14.18
C ALA A 30 -13.17 8.16 -15.36
N GLN A 31 -12.67 7.60 -16.46
CA GLN A 31 -13.49 7.27 -17.63
C GLN A 31 -14.53 6.18 -17.33
N SER A 32 -14.11 5.08 -16.70
CA SER A 32 -14.96 3.92 -16.41
C SER A 32 -16.11 4.23 -15.44
N LEU A 33 -15.91 5.14 -14.49
CA LEU A 33 -16.91 5.53 -13.49
C LEU A 33 -17.59 6.86 -13.81
N ALA A 34 -17.30 7.46 -14.98
CA ALA A 34 -17.81 8.76 -15.40
C ALA A 34 -17.60 9.89 -14.36
N ILE A 35 -16.44 9.91 -13.72
CA ILE A 35 -16.04 10.94 -12.74
C ILE A 35 -14.90 11.79 -13.26
N SER A 36 -14.65 12.93 -12.61
CA SER A 36 -13.51 13.78 -12.97
C SER A 36 -12.17 13.13 -12.56
N VAL A 37 -11.10 13.42 -13.30
CA VAL A 37 -9.74 12.98 -12.94
C VAL A 37 -9.31 13.46 -11.54
N PRO A 38 -9.56 14.73 -11.13
CA PRO A 38 -9.33 15.15 -9.76
C PRO A 38 -10.07 14.31 -8.72
N SER A 39 -11.33 13.93 -8.99
CA SER A 39 -12.09 13.03 -8.11
C SER A 39 -11.42 11.67 -7.98
N ALA A 40 -10.99 11.06 -9.08
CA ALA A 40 -10.26 9.79 -9.05
C ALA A 40 -8.94 9.90 -8.26
N GLY A 41 -8.28 11.06 -8.26
CA GLY A 41 -7.10 11.35 -7.44
C GLY A 41 -7.35 11.21 -5.92
N LEU A 42 -8.59 11.38 -5.45
CA LEU A 42 -8.95 11.19 -4.04
C LEU A 42 -8.70 9.74 -3.57
N LEU A 43 -8.67 8.76 -4.47
CA LEU A 43 -8.35 7.36 -4.13
C LEU A 43 -6.92 7.22 -3.58
N VAL A 44 -6.00 8.10 -3.99
CA VAL A 44 -4.63 8.17 -3.44
C VAL A 44 -4.65 8.86 -2.08
N SER A 45 -5.28 10.03 -2.00
CA SER A 45 -5.33 10.84 -0.77
C SER A 45 -6.03 10.12 0.38
N LEU A 46 -7.17 9.48 0.13
CA LEU A 46 -7.92 8.75 1.15
C LEU A 46 -7.21 7.46 1.58
N TYR A 47 -6.49 6.81 0.66
CA TYR A 47 -5.62 5.69 1.02
C TYR A 47 -4.50 6.16 1.95
N ALA A 48 -3.78 7.21 1.59
CA ALA A 48 -2.70 7.78 2.40
C ALA A 48 -3.20 8.27 3.78
N LEU A 49 -4.37 8.90 3.83
CA LEU A 49 -5.01 9.29 5.09
C LEU A 49 -5.34 8.08 5.96
N SER A 50 -5.84 6.99 5.36
CA SER A 50 -6.13 5.74 6.06
C SER A 50 -4.85 5.08 6.59
N VAL A 51 -3.74 5.12 5.84
CA VAL A 51 -2.41 4.68 6.29
C VAL A 51 -1.96 5.50 7.50
N ALA A 52 -2.07 6.82 7.43
CA ALA A 52 -1.65 7.73 8.49
C ALA A 52 -2.43 7.53 9.79
N ILE A 53 -3.76 7.31 9.70
CA ILE A 53 -4.63 7.08 10.86
C ILE A 53 -4.46 5.65 11.42
N SER A 54 -4.34 4.66 10.54
CA SER A 54 -4.24 3.25 10.96
C SER A 54 -2.94 2.94 11.68
N ALA A 55 -1.83 3.60 11.31
CA ALA A 55 -0.53 3.38 11.95
C ALA A 55 -0.60 3.49 13.50
N PRO A 56 -1.02 4.63 14.11
CA PRO A 56 -1.16 4.72 15.56
C PRO A 56 -2.32 3.85 16.10
N LEU A 57 -3.46 3.84 15.41
CA LEU A 57 -4.67 3.16 15.90
C LEU A 57 -4.48 1.64 16.00
N LEU A 58 -4.07 1.00 14.91
CA LEU A 58 -3.87 -0.44 14.89
C LEU A 58 -2.63 -0.85 15.69
N THR A 59 -1.58 -0.03 15.77
CA THR A 59 -0.44 -0.28 16.67
C THR A 59 -0.90 -0.35 18.13
N ALA A 60 -1.75 0.58 18.56
CA ALA A 60 -2.31 0.58 19.91
C ALA A 60 -3.25 -0.62 20.16
N MET A 61 -4.17 -0.89 19.23
CA MET A 61 -5.13 -1.99 19.36
C MET A 61 -4.46 -3.37 19.37
N THR A 62 -3.36 -3.52 18.62
CA THR A 62 -2.64 -4.78 18.48
C THR A 62 -1.40 -4.89 19.38
N ALA A 63 -1.21 -3.94 20.32
CA ALA A 63 -0.02 -3.88 21.18
C ALA A 63 0.22 -5.17 22.00
N ARG A 64 -0.86 -5.87 22.36
CA ARG A 64 -0.81 -7.14 23.12
C ARG A 64 -0.90 -8.40 22.24
N TRP A 65 -1.09 -8.23 20.94
CA TRP A 65 -1.28 -9.36 20.04
C TRP A 65 0.06 -9.94 19.60
N GLN A 66 0.10 -11.24 19.38
CA GLN A 66 1.26 -11.88 18.79
C GLN A 66 1.54 -11.32 17.40
N ARG A 67 2.79 -10.91 17.12
CA ARG A 67 3.20 -10.31 15.84
C ARG A 67 2.75 -11.11 14.61
N ARG A 68 2.82 -12.45 14.66
CA ARG A 68 2.31 -13.33 13.60
C ARG A 68 0.80 -13.14 13.36
N ASN A 69 0.00 -13.06 14.42
CA ASN A 69 -1.45 -12.87 14.32
C ASN A 69 -1.78 -11.48 13.78
N VAL A 70 -1.02 -10.46 14.17
CA VAL A 70 -1.14 -9.12 13.60
C VAL A 70 -0.83 -9.14 12.10
N LEU A 71 0.27 -9.77 11.69
CA LEU A 71 0.62 -9.92 10.27
C LEU A 71 -0.50 -10.59 9.47
N LEU A 72 -1.03 -11.73 9.96
CA LEU A 72 -2.12 -12.44 9.30
C LEU A 72 -3.40 -11.61 9.23
N PHE A 73 -3.74 -10.89 10.30
CA PHE A 73 -4.88 -9.99 10.34
C PHE A 73 -4.74 -8.86 9.31
N LEU A 74 -3.57 -8.21 9.23
CA LEU A 74 -3.31 -7.16 8.25
C LEU A 74 -3.41 -7.72 6.82
N MET A 75 -2.84 -8.90 6.56
CA MET A 75 -2.92 -9.54 5.25
C MET A 75 -4.35 -9.93 4.88
N ALA A 76 -5.17 -10.36 5.84
CA ALA A 76 -6.59 -10.63 5.62
C ALA A 76 -7.36 -9.35 5.26
N ILE A 77 -7.16 -8.26 5.99
CA ILE A 77 -7.73 -6.94 5.66
C ILE A 77 -7.31 -6.50 4.26
N PHE A 78 -6.04 -6.66 3.92
CA PHE A 78 -5.51 -6.32 2.61
C PHE A 78 -6.20 -7.10 1.49
N VAL A 79 -6.36 -8.42 1.65
CA VAL A 79 -7.05 -9.29 0.68
C VAL A 79 -8.51 -8.88 0.55
N VAL A 80 -9.22 -8.70 1.66
CA VAL A 80 -10.64 -8.28 1.66
C VAL A 80 -10.80 -6.92 0.99
N GLY A 81 -9.96 -5.95 1.32
CA GLY A 81 -10.01 -4.63 0.70
C GLY A 81 -9.77 -4.67 -0.81
N ASN A 82 -8.81 -5.47 -1.29
CA ASN A 82 -8.58 -5.62 -2.73
C ASN A 82 -9.69 -6.42 -3.43
N PHE A 83 -10.30 -7.39 -2.75
CA PHE A 83 -11.50 -8.07 -3.25
C PHE A 83 -12.65 -7.09 -3.45
N LEU A 84 -12.88 -6.19 -2.46
CA LEU A 84 -13.89 -5.12 -2.59
C LEU A 84 -13.56 -4.17 -3.74
N ALA A 85 -12.28 -3.85 -3.96
CA ALA A 85 -11.86 -3.00 -5.08
C ALA A 85 -12.08 -3.67 -6.44
N TRP A 86 -11.82 -4.97 -6.54
CA TRP A 86 -12.08 -5.76 -7.75
C TRP A 86 -13.59 -5.78 -8.09
N GLN A 87 -14.44 -5.94 -7.07
CA GLN A 87 -15.90 -5.98 -7.23
C GLN A 87 -16.56 -4.58 -7.30
N ALA A 88 -15.78 -3.50 -7.23
CA ALA A 88 -16.33 -2.15 -7.15
C ALA A 88 -16.95 -1.71 -8.49
N THR A 89 -18.23 -1.40 -8.46
CA THR A 89 -19.00 -0.90 -9.61
C THR A 89 -19.18 0.62 -9.61
N ASN A 90 -18.87 1.27 -8.49
CA ASN A 90 -19.04 2.70 -8.30
C ASN A 90 -17.91 3.29 -7.45
N PHE A 91 -17.79 4.63 -7.50
CA PHE A 91 -16.70 5.35 -6.86
C PHE A 91 -16.71 5.23 -5.33
N SER A 92 -17.88 5.23 -4.69
CA SER A 92 -18.00 5.14 -3.24
C SER A 92 -17.52 3.79 -2.70
N THR A 93 -17.88 2.68 -3.37
CA THR A 93 -17.38 1.35 -3.02
C THR A 93 -15.86 1.28 -3.18
N LEU A 94 -15.32 1.87 -4.26
CA LEU A 94 -13.88 1.90 -4.48
C LEU A 94 -13.15 2.72 -3.41
N ILE A 95 -13.69 3.86 -2.98
CA ILE A 95 -13.17 4.62 -1.84
C ILE A 95 -13.13 3.75 -0.58
N GLY A 96 -14.24 3.06 -0.26
CA GLY A 96 -14.31 2.17 0.90
C GLY A 96 -13.23 1.09 0.84
N ALA A 97 -13.05 0.47 -0.32
CA ALA A 97 -12.00 -0.52 -0.55
C ALA A 97 -10.59 0.06 -0.35
N ARG A 98 -10.32 1.29 -0.82
CA ARG A 98 -9.05 2.01 -0.59
C ARG A 98 -8.81 2.30 0.89
N ILE A 99 -9.84 2.70 1.62
CA ILE A 99 -9.73 2.91 3.06
C ILE A 99 -9.36 1.59 3.75
N VAL A 100 -10.12 0.51 3.49
CA VAL A 100 -9.86 -0.82 4.09
C VAL A 100 -8.45 -1.31 3.78
N THR A 101 -8.01 -1.25 2.51
CA THR A 101 -6.64 -1.64 2.15
C THR A 101 -5.57 -0.77 2.80
N GLY A 102 -5.79 0.54 2.88
CA GLY A 102 -4.89 1.49 3.53
C GLY A 102 -4.70 1.20 5.03
N LEU A 103 -5.74 0.69 5.71
CA LEU A 103 -5.64 0.27 7.11
C LEU A 103 -4.58 -0.83 7.31
N ALA A 104 -4.53 -1.82 6.42
CA ALA A 104 -3.54 -2.89 6.49
C ALA A 104 -2.11 -2.37 6.32
N HIS A 105 -1.93 -1.41 5.41
CA HIS A 105 -0.62 -0.88 5.06
C HIS A 105 0.04 -0.11 6.22
N GLY A 106 -0.72 0.69 6.99
CA GLY A 106 -0.16 1.56 8.03
C GLY A 106 0.72 0.90 9.09
N VAL A 107 0.52 -0.40 9.36
CA VAL A 107 1.28 -1.14 10.38
C VAL A 107 2.10 -2.29 9.81
N PHE A 108 1.84 -2.68 8.55
CA PHE A 108 2.48 -3.85 7.93
C PHE A 108 4.00 -3.79 7.95
N PHE A 109 4.59 -2.67 7.50
CA PHE A 109 6.05 -2.56 7.42
C PHE A 109 6.71 -2.60 8.80
N SER A 110 6.10 -2.00 9.83
CA SER A 110 6.62 -2.04 11.21
C SER A 110 6.61 -3.47 11.77
N ILE A 111 5.48 -4.17 11.66
CA ILE A 111 5.33 -5.55 12.13
C ILE A 111 6.22 -6.50 11.33
N GLY A 112 6.21 -6.40 10.00
CA GLY A 112 7.04 -7.23 9.14
C GLY A 112 8.53 -7.05 9.41
N SER A 113 9.00 -5.82 9.62
CA SER A 113 10.40 -5.56 10.01
C SER A 113 10.75 -6.24 11.33
N THR A 114 9.84 -6.15 12.32
CA THR A 114 10.01 -6.77 13.64
C THR A 114 10.05 -8.30 13.54
N ILE A 115 9.21 -8.89 12.70
CA ILE A 115 9.23 -10.33 12.45
C ILE A 115 10.51 -10.72 11.72
N ALA A 116 10.91 -9.96 10.69
CA ALA A 116 12.09 -10.23 9.89
C ALA A 116 13.38 -10.29 10.73
N THR A 117 13.54 -9.38 11.69
CA THR A 117 14.71 -9.38 12.58
C THR A 117 14.71 -10.54 13.57
N GLN A 118 13.54 -11.04 13.98
CA GLN A 118 13.43 -12.22 14.85
C GLN A 118 13.66 -13.55 14.12
N LEU A 119 13.59 -13.56 12.79
CA LEU A 119 13.81 -14.75 11.96
C LEU A 119 15.30 -15.03 11.67
N VAL A 120 16.19 -14.11 12.02
CA VAL A 120 17.62 -14.18 11.68
C VAL A 120 18.49 -13.84 12.89
N THR A 121 19.80 -14.09 12.79
CA THR A 121 20.76 -13.64 13.80
C THR A 121 20.90 -12.12 13.76
N LYS A 122 21.35 -11.51 14.86
CA LYS A 122 21.42 -10.04 15.02
C LYS A 122 22.25 -9.37 13.91
N GLU A 123 23.31 -10.03 13.46
CA GLU A 123 24.22 -9.53 12.42
C GLU A 123 23.53 -9.46 11.04
N LYS A 124 22.47 -10.25 10.84
CA LYS A 124 21.69 -10.33 9.59
C LYS A 124 20.38 -9.55 9.65
N ALA A 125 20.08 -8.88 10.77
CA ALA A 125 18.82 -8.16 10.96
C ALA A 125 18.60 -7.08 9.88
N ALA A 126 19.62 -6.28 9.58
CA ALA A 126 19.55 -5.25 8.54
C ALA A 126 19.31 -5.87 7.15
N ALA A 127 19.97 -6.99 6.83
CA ALA A 127 19.78 -7.70 5.57
C ALA A 127 18.37 -8.30 5.43
N ALA A 128 17.77 -8.78 6.53
CA ALA A 128 16.40 -9.29 6.53
C ALA A 128 15.37 -8.17 6.29
N ILE A 129 15.56 -7.00 6.91
CA ILE A 129 14.73 -5.82 6.64
C ILE A 129 14.90 -5.37 5.19
N ALA A 130 16.13 -5.26 4.70
CA ALA A 130 16.41 -4.87 3.32
C ALA A 130 15.75 -5.83 2.31
N MET A 131 15.80 -7.15 2.55
CA MET A 131 15.14 -8.16 1.72
C MET A 131 13.62 -7.96 1.69
N MET A 132 12.99 -7.67 2.83
CA MET A 132 11.56 -7.36 2.87
C MET A 132 11.24 -6.11 2.05
N PHE A 133 11.98 -5.01 2.25
CA PHE A 133 11.78 -3.76 1.52
C PHE A 133 12.12 -3.85 0.03
N THR A 134 12.96 -4.82 -0.37
CA THR A 134 13.19 -5.12 -1.78
C THR A 134 11.87 -5.44 -2.49
N GLY A 135 10.89 -6.06 -1.81
CA GLY A 135 9.55 -6.26 -2.35
C GLY A 135 8.88 -4.94 -2.76
N LEU A 136 8.97 -3.92 -1.92
CA LEU A 136 8.45 -2.58 -2.22
C LEU A 136 9.19 -1.94 -3.41
N THR A 137 10.51 -2.03 -3.45
CA THR A 137 11.33 -1.51 -4.56
C THR A 137 10.95 -2.19 -5.88
N VAL A 138 10.87 -3.51 -5.90
CA VAL A 138 10.49 -4.29 -7.09
C VAL A 138 9.06 -3.97 -7.52
N ALA A 139 8.14 -3.71 -6.57
CA ALA A 139 6.77 -3.28 -6.90
C ALA A 139 6.76 -1.97 -7.68
N LEU A 140 7.53 -0.96 -7.25
CA LEU A 140 7.61 0.32 -7.95
C LEU A 140 8.14 0.18 -9.39
N VAL A 141 9.16 -0.66 -9.58
CA VAL A 141 9.82 -0.84 -10.89
C VAL A 141 9.00 -1.73 -11.83
N THR A 142 8.34 -2.76 -11.31
CA THR A 142 7.71 -3.81 -12.12
C THR A 142 6.21 -3.94 -11.88
N GLY A 143 5.80 -4.06 -10.62
CA GLY A 143 4.40 -4.27 -10.24
C GLY A 143 3.49 -3.13 -10.69
N VAL A 144 3.93 -1.88 -10.52
CA VAL A 144 3.16 -0.68 -10.87
C VAL A 144 2.98 -0.56 -12.39
N PRO A 145 4.04 -0.59 -13.24
CA PRO A 145 3.85 -0.58 -14.69
C PRO A 145 3.04 -1.76 -15.21
N LEU A 146 3.31 -2.98 -14.71
CA LEU A 146 2.59 -4.18 -15.14
C LEU A 146 1.12 -4.13 -14.74
N GLY A 147 0.82 -3.69 -13.53
CA GLY A 147 -0.54 -3.54 -13.06
C GLY A 147 -1.31 -2.44 -13.79
N ALA A 148 -0.63 -1.34 -14.16
CA ALA A 148 -1.23 -0.30 -15.00
C ALA A 148 -1.52 -0.82 -16.41
N TYR A 149 -0.58 -1.56 -17.01
CA TYR A 149 -0.76 -2.22 -18.30
C TYR A 149 -1.96 -3.18 -18.29
N ILE A 150 -2.04 -4.07 -17.30
CA ILE A 150 -3.17 -4.99 -17.11
C ILE A 150 -4.48 -4.21 -17.03
N GLY A 151 -4.53 -3.15 -16.22
CA GLY A 151 -5.76 -2.39 -16.01
C GLY A 151 -6.20 -1.58 -17.22
N GLN A 152 -5.28 -1.16 -18.09
CA GLN A 152 -5.59 -0.46 -19.34
C GLN A 152 -6.13 -1.41 -20.41
N HIS A 153 -5.69 -2.67 -20.43
CA HIS A 153 -6.08 -3.64 -21.47
C HIS A 153 -7.24 -4.54 -21.08
N PHE A 154 -7.33 -4.94 -19.81
CA PHE A 154 -8.32 -5.90 -19.30
C PHE A 154 -9.31 -5.28 -18.31
N GLY A 155 -9.24 -3.96 -18.10
CA GLY A 155 -10.06 -3.22 -17.13
C GLY A 155 -9.37 -3.10 -15.77
N TRP A 156 -9.48 -1.93 -15.15
CA TRP A 156 -8.75 -1.56 -13.94
C TRP A 156 -9.06 -2.48 -12.74
N GLN A 157 -10.24 -3.11 -12.72
CA GLN A 157 -10.64 -4.08 -11.71
C GLN A 157 -9.73 -5.31 -11.70
N THR A 158 -9.26 -5.76 -12.88
CA THR A 158 -8.41 -6.95 -13.00
C THR A 158 -7.05 -6.78 -12.35
N THR A 159 -6.53 -5.55 -12.29
CA THR A 159 -5.33 -5.22 -11.53
C THR A 159 -5.51 -5.51 -10.04
N PHE A 160 -6.66 -5.13 -9.48
CA PHE A 160 -6.98 -5.41 -8.08
C PHE A 160 -7.14 -6.91 -7.80
N LEU A 161 -7.70 -7.67 -8.74
CA LEU A 161 -7.75 -9.14 -8.66
C LEU A 161 -6.34 -9.76 -8.64
N ALA A 162 -5.44 -9.29 -9.51
CA ALA A 162 -4.06 -9.78 -9.56
C ALA A 162 -3.33 -9.51 -8.24
N VAL A 163 -3.47 -8.31 -7.70
CA VAL A 163 -2.80 -7.94 -6.45
C VAL A 163 -3.46 -8.60 -5.23
N MET A 164 -4.78 -8.80 -5.22
CA MET A 164 -5.48 -9.62 -4.24
C MET A 164 -4.91 -11.04 -4.20
N SER A 165 -4.68 -11.64 -5.38
CA SER A 165 -4.11 -12.99 -5.50
C SER A 165 -2.70 -13.07 -4.90
N LEU A 166 -1.86 -12.06 -5.14
CA LEU A 166 -0.56 -11.94 -4.48
C LEU A 166 -0.69 -11.77 -2.95
N GLY A 167 -1.68 -11.01 -2.50
CA GLY A 167 -2.02 -10.89 -1.09
C GLY A 167 -2.40 -12.23 -0.45
N VAL A 168 -3.16 -13.07 -1.15
CA VAL A 168 -3.52 -14.43 -0.71
C VAL A 168 -2.26 -15.31 -0.62
N ILE A 169 -1.38 -15.24 -1.62
CA ILE A 169 -0.10 -15.98 -1.60
C ILE A 169 0.76 -15.54 -0.40
N ALA A 170 0.87 -14.24 -0.14
CA ALA A 170 1.58 -13.72 1.02
C ALA A 170 0.93 -14.14 2.34
N PHE A 171 -0.41 -14.13 2.43
CA PHE A 171 -1.14 -14.59 3.60
C PHE A 171 -0.88 -16.08 3.89
N ILE A 172 -1.00 -16.94 2.87
CA ILE A 172 -0.74 -18.38 3.00
C ILE A 172 0.73 -18.62 3.35
N GLY A 173 1.66 -17.94 2.67
CA GLY A 173 3.08 -18.02 2.98
C GLY A 173 3.39 -17.61 4.42
N ALA A 174 2.80 -16.53 4.90
CA ALA A 174 2.94 -16.09 6.29
C ALA A 174 2.34 -17.12 7.26
N LEU A 175 1.18 -17.70 6.92
CA LEU A 175 0.51 -18.70 7.75
C LEU A 175 1.36 -19.97 7.89
N LEU A 176 1.99 -20.42 6.81
CA LEU A 176 2.77 -21.66 6.79
C LEU A 176 4.18 -21.48 7.35
N PHE A 177 4.86 -20.38 7.02
CA PHE A 177 6.30 -20.23 7.28
C PHE A 177 6.65 -19.31 8.45
N VAL A 178 5.78 -18.37 8.85
CA VAL A 178 6.09 -17.51 10.01
C VAL A 178 5.82 -18.29 11.30
N PRO A 179 6.82 -18.42 12.20
CA PRO A 179 6.70 -19.21 13.41
C PRO A 179 5.77 -18.54 14.44
N LYS A 180 5.10 -19.35 15.26
CA LYS A 180 4.14 -18.88 16.27
C LYS A 180 4.82 -18.32 17.53
N ASN A 181 6.03 -18.78 17.85
CA ASN A 181 6.76 -18.51 19.09
C ASN A 181 7.63 -17.24 19.00
N LEU A 182 7.14 -16.19 18.34
CA LEU A 182 7.85 -14.92 18.25
C LEU A 182 7.87 -14.22 19.62
N GLN A 183 9.01 -13.61 19.95
CA GLN A 183 9.17 -12.80 21.15
C GLN A 183 8.24 -11.59 21.07
N GLN A 184 7.43 -11.40 22.13
CA GLN A 184 6.53 -10.27 22.23
C GLN A 184 7.26 -9.11 22.90
N PRO A 185 7.36 -7.94 22.26
CA PRO A 185 7.83 -6.73 22.94
C PRO A 185 6.85 -6.35 24.06
N GLU A 186 7.37 -5.81 25.16
CA GLU A 186 6.54 -5.21 26.20
C GLU A 186 5.61 -4.14 25.59
N PRO A 187 4.30 -4.13 25.94
CA PRO A 187 3.36 -3.19 25.36
C PRO A 187 3.69 -1.76 25.79
N VAL A 188 4.07 -0.92 24.83
CA VAL A 188 4.27 0.52 25.04
C VAL A 188 2.92 1.17 25.32
N LYS A 189 2.83 1.97 26.38
CA LYS A 189 1.57 2.63 26.79
C LYS A 189 1.20 3.72 25.78
N LEU A 190 -0.08 3.81 25.41
CA LEU A 190 -0.60 4.84 24.48
C LEU A 190 -0.24 6.27 24.90
N ILE A 191 -0.20 6.52 26.22
CA ILE A 191 0.17 7.81 26.81
C ILE A 191 1.61 8.22 26.42
N GLN A 192 2.53 7.25 26.37
CA GLN A 192 3.92 7.50 25.96
C GLN A 192 4.03 7.78 24.45
N GLN A 193 3.08 7.29 23.63
CA GLN A 193 3.02 7.63 22.20
C GLN A 193 2.47 9.05 21.98
N LEU A 194 1.56 9.53 22.84
CA LEU A 194 1.01 10.88 22.76
C LEU A 194 2.02 11.95 23.19
N ASP A 195 2.97 11.63 24.06
CA ASP A 195 4.04 12.56 24.44
C ASP A 195 4.96 12.94 23.27
N VAL A 196 5.03 12.09 22.24
CA VAL A 196 5.77 12.38 20.99
C VAL A 196 5.20 13.62 20.29
N ILE A 197 3.88 13.78 20.30
CA ILE A 197 3.16 14.92 19.69
C ILE A 197 3.39 16.21 20.49
N ARG A 198 3.76 16.12 21.78
CA ARG A 198 4.05 17.29 22.61
C ARG A 198 5.43 17.89 22.36
N SER A 199 6.31 17.17 21.69
CA SER A 199 7.68 17.65 21.45
C SER A 199 7.76 18.49 20.16
N PRO A 200 8.07 19.80 20.24
CA PRO A 200 8.09 20.69 19.07
C PRO A 200 9.15 20.28 18.04
N ARG A 201 10.23 19.63 18.50
CA ARG A 201 11.30 19.13 17.63
C ARG A 201 10.84 17.94 16.78
N LEU A 202 10.05 17.00 17.32
CA LEU A 202 9.52 15.88 16.52
C LEU A 202 8.40 16.34 15.59
N LEU A 203 7.55 17.29 16.03
CA LEU A 203 6.56 17.93 15.17
C LEU A 203 7.21 18.59 13.94
N LEU A 204 8.33 19.30 14.12
CA LEU A 204 9.09 19.87 13.00
C LEU A 204 9.59 18.80 12.02
N VAL A 205 10.13 17.69 12.52
CA VAL A 205 10.58 16.57 11.67
C VAL A 205 9.41 15.94 10.91
N TYR A 206 8.26 15.75 11.56
CA TYR A 206 7.05 15.26 10.92
C TYR A 206 6.51 16.23 9.86
N ALA A 207 6.51 17.53 10.15
CA ALA A 207 6.09 18.57 9.20
C ALA A 207 7.03 18.61 7.97
N MET A 208 8.35 18.57 8.18
CA MET A 208 9.33 18.49 7.09
C MET A 208 9.11 17.25 6.22
N THR A 209 8.87 16.10 6.84
CA THR A 209 8.61 14.84 6.13
C THR A 209 7.30 14.91 5.35
N ALA A 210 6.22 15.41 5.98
CA ALA A 210 4.91 15.54 5.37
C ALA A 210 4.91 16.53 4.19
N LEU A 211 5.59 17.67 4.31
CA LEU A 211 5.69 18.65 3.24
C LEU A 211 6.59 18.15 2.10
N GLY A 212 7.73 17.53 2.41
CA GLY A 212 8.65 16.99 1.41
C GLY A 212 8.03 15.86 0.58
N TYR A 213 7.47 14.84 1.24
CA TYR A 213 6.80 13.75 0.54
C TYR A 213 5.46 14.19 -0.07
N GLY A 214 4.68 15.01 0.63
CA GLY A 214 3.38 15.49 0.15
C GLY A 214 3.48 16.22 -1.18
N GLY A 215 4.43 17.16 -1.32
CA GLY A 215 4.67 17.85 -2.60
C GLY A 215 5.06 16.89 -3.73
N THR A 216 5.93 15.92 -3.44
CA THR A 216 6.38 14.92 -4.41
C THR A 216 5.24 14.01 -4.87
N PHE A 217 4.36 13.59 -3.96
CA PHE A 217 3.21 12.73 -4.26
C PHE A 217 2.14 13.42 -5.11
N VAL A 218 1.93 14.73 -4.97
CA VAL A 218 1.01 15.48 -5.84
C VAL A 218 1.51 15.43 -7.29
N LEU A 219 2.79 15.73 -7.51
CA LEU A 219 3.41 15.63 -8.83
C LEU A 219 3.32 14.22 -9.39
N PHE A 220 3.68 13.21 -8.59
CA PHE A 220 3.64 11.80 -8.99
C PHE A 220 2.23 11.34 -9.38
N THR A 221 1.21 11.69 -8.57
CA THR A 221 -0.19 11.26 -8.79
C THR A 221 -0.78 11.80 -10.10
N PHE A 222 -0.45 13.04 -10.47
CA PHE A 222 -0.99 13.66 -11.68
C PHE A 222 -0.02 13.62 -12.88
N LEU A 223 1.16 13.01 -12.72
CA LEU A 223 2.17 12.90 -13.77
C LEU A 223 1.63 12.14 -14.97
N ALA A 224 0.96 11.00 -14.73
CA ALA A 224 0.33 10.20 -15.77
C ALA A 224 -0.73 11.01 -16.55
N CYS A 225 -1.55 11.81 -15.86
CA CYS A 225 -2.55 12.67 -16.51
C CYS A 225 -1.94 13.76 -17.40
N LYS A 226 -0.85 14.40 -16.96
CA LYS A 226 -0.15 15.43 -17.76
C LYS A 226 0.48 14.83 -19.01
N CYS A 227 1.15 13.68 -18.91
CA CYS A 227 1.70 12.98 -20.07
C CYS A 227 0.60 12.52 -21.04
N TRP A 228 -0.56 12.09 -20.52
CA TRP A 228 -1.72 11.72 -21.34
C TRP A 228 -2.28 12.91 -22.14
N CYS A 229 -2.39 14.08 -21.50
CA CYS A 229 -2.93 15.29 -22.12
C CYS A 229 -1.93 15.94 -23.10
N CYS A 230 -0.62 15.86 -22.81
CA CYS A 230 0.44 16.42 -23.66
C CYS A 230 0.96 15.47 -24.76
N SER A 231 0.51 14.21 -24.84
CA SER A 231 0.95 13.31 -25.90
C SER A 231 0.40 13.77 -27.27
N PRO A 232 1.27 14.12 -28.25
CA PRO A 232 0.85 14.53 -29.59
C PRO A 232 0.07 13.44 -30.34
N PHE A 233 0.20 12.18 -29.88
CA PHE A 233 -0.44 11.02 -30.49
C PHE A 233 -1.94 10.93 -30.19
N ILE A 234 -2.40 11.48 -29.06
CA ILE A 234 -3.81 11.43 -28.63
C ILE A 234 -4.54 12.73 -28.98
N SER A 235 -3.88 13.89 -28.94
CA SER A 235 -4.51 15.16 -29.37
C SER A 235 -4.94 15.12 -30.85
N ARG A 236 -4.19 14.41 -31.71
CA ARG A 236 -4.57 14.20 -33.12
C ARG A 236 -5.80 13.30 -33.31
N ARG A 237 -6.09 12.37 -32.39
CA ARG A 237 -7.32 11.54 -32.43
C ARG A 237 -8.57 12.32 -32.01
N LYS A 238 -8.45 13.26 -31.07
CA LYS A 238 -9.59 14.13 -30.70
C LYS A 238 -9.92 15.18 -31.76
N VAL A 239 -8.95 15.59 -32.59
CA VAL A 239 -9.17 16.55 -33.70
C VAL A 239 -9.74 15.85 -34.95
N ARG A 240 -9.53 14.54 -35.12
CA ARG A 240 -10.16 13.75 -36.18
C ARG A 240 -11.32 12.94 -35.61
N GLY A 241 -12.48 13.58 -35.49
CA GLY A 241 -13.72 12.88 -35.17
C GLY A 241 -13.94 11.69 -36.11
N GLN A 242 -13.98 10.49 -35.55
CA GLN A 242 -14.66 9.34 -36.13
C GLN A 242 -15.34 8.61 -34.97
N TYR A 243 -16.64 8.93 -34.85
CA TYR A 243 -17.76 8.29 -34.16
C TYR A 243 -17.55 7.79 -32.72
#